data_AF-A0A9R0Q0B1-F1
#
_entry.id   AF-A0A9R0Q0B1-F1
#
_cell.length_a   1.000
_cell.length_b   1.000
_cell.length_c   1.000
_cell.angle_alpha   90.00
_cell.angle_beta   90.00
_cell.angle_gamma   90.00
#
_symmetry.space_group_name_H-M   'P 1'
#
loop_
_entity.id
_entity.type
_entity.pdbx_description
1 polymer ?
#
loop_
_entity_poly.entity_id
_entity_poly.type
_entity_poly.pdbx_seq_one_letter_code
_entity_poly.pdbx_strand_id
1 'polypeptide(L)'
;MADLASSCKDKLAYFRIKELKDILHQLGLPKQGKKQDLIDRVLALLSDEQGQRHHGWGRKNSFTKEAVAKIVDDIYRKMQIQSAPDLATRSHTGSDLFRPKDEVNDSFQPQPVTKVRCICDSKLLNDNMIQCEDDRCHVWQHMSCVLVPDKPTEGVGPEVPPHFYCELCRLSRADPFWVTTGNPLPPLKFMSSGVANDGTSVLQTVEKTFQLSRADRETVQRSEYDLQVWCILMNDKVQFRMQWPQYAELEVNGFAVRVVTRPGSQLLGINGRDDGPLITTCSREGTNKICLRRVDNRTFCFGVRVAKRRSVPQVLNLVPKEAEGESFEDALTRVRRCLGGGDTAENADSDSDLEVVTESVTVNLRCPNSGSRMKTAGRFKPCIHMGCFDLDTFVELNQRSRKWQCPICLKNYSLENLMIDPYFNRITSL
;
A
#
# COMPACT_ATOMS: atom_id res chain seq x y z
N MET A 1 28.30 15.47 16.36
CA MET A 1 27.57 16.77 16.34
C MET A 1 27.09 17.19 14.94
N ALA A 2 27.76 16.83 13.83
CA ALA A 2 27.28 17.09 12.47
C ALA A 2 26.05 16.25 12.01
N ASP A 3 25.66 15.24 12.82
CA ASP A 3 24.68 14.21 12.45
C ASP A 3 23.21 14.63 12.70
N LEU A 4 22.99 15.48 13.71
CA LEU A 4 21.65 15.86 14.18
C LEU A 4 20.94 16.81 13.20
N ALA A 5 21.66 17.81 12.66
CA ALA A 5 21.12 18.75 11.69
C ALA A 5 20.81 18.08 10.35
N SER A 6 21.63 17.11 9.92
CA SER A 6 21.38 16.34 8.69
C SER A 6 20.15 15.45 8.84
N SER A 7 20.02 14.73 9.97
CA SER A 7 18.83 13.91 10.26
C SER A 7 17.55 14.74 10.29
N CYS A 8 17.58 15.93 10.91
CA CYS A 8 16.44 16.83 10.92
C CYS A 8 16.12 17.36 9.51
N LYS A 9 17.12 17.72 8.71
CA LYS A 9 16.93 18.21 7.34
C LYS A 9 16.21 17.18 6.45
N ASP A 10 16.59 15.91 6.57
CA ASP A 10 15.92 14.82 5.84
C ASP A 10 14.46 14.66 6.28
N LYS A 11 14.17 14.75 7.58
CA LYS A 11 12.80 14.67 8.14
C LYS A 11 11.93 15.86 7.72
N LEU A 12 12.48 17.08 7.77
CA LEU A 12 11.79 18.32 7.40
C LEU A 12 11.33 18.34 5.93
N ALA A 13 12.02 17.61 5.03
CA ALA A 13 11.62 17.49 3.64
C ALA A 13 10.23 16.83 3.46
N TYR A 14 9.89 15.89 4.34
CA TYR A 14 8.63 15.15 4.34
C TYR A 14 7.46 15.93 4.96
N PHE A 15 7.73 16.99 5.71
CA PHE A 15 6.68 17.80 6.33
C PHE A 15 5.93 18.64 5.29
N ARG A 16 4.61 18.73 5.47
CA ARG A 16 3.78 19.69 4.73
C ARG A 16 3.80 21.00 5.51
N ILE A 17 3.14 22.01 4.96
CA ILE A 17 3.10 23.34 5.56
C ILE A 17 2.44 23.29 6.95
N LYS A 18 1.49 22.38 7.18
CA LYS A 18 0.83 22.20 8.48
C LYS A 18 1.84 21.82 9.57
N GLU A 19 2.63 20.78 9.35
CA GLU A 19 3.55 20.24 10.35
C GLU A 19 4.75 21.17 10.57
N LEU A 20 5.20 21.88 9.52
CA LEU A 20 6.19 22.96 9.66
C LEU A 20 5.67 24.12 10.51
N LYS A 21 4.39 24.49 10.35
CA LYS A 21 3.74 25.50 11.19
C LYS A 21 3.57 25.02 12.64
N ASP A 22 3.36 23.73 12.86
CA ASP A 22 3.25 23.13 14.20
C ASP A 22 4.60 23.13 14.93
N ILE A 23 5.69 22.82 14.23
CA ILE A 23 7.06 22.95 14.77
C ILE A 23 7.34 24.39 15.15
N LEU A 24 7.08 25.33 14.23
CA LEU A 24 7.30 26.76 14.49
C LEU A 24 6.40 27.27 15.62
N HIS A 25 5.20 26.72 15.79
CA HIS A 25 4.33 27.03 16.92
C HIS A 25 4.97 26.61 18.26
N GLN A 26 5.46 25.38 18.35
CA GLN A 26 6.11 24.85 19.56
C GLN A 26 7.43 25.57 19.87
N LEU A 27 8.08 26.10 18.83
CA LEU A 27 9.29 26.92 18.95
C LEU A 27 9.01 28.41 19.16
N GLY A 28 7.74 28.84 19.19
CA GLY A 28 7.35 30.25 19.37
C GLY A 28 7.76 31.17 18.21
N LEU A 29 7.90 30.64 17.00
CA LEU A 29 8.33 31.32 15.79
C LEU A 29 7.17 31.68 14.85
N PRO A 30 7.33 32.69 13.97
CA PRO A 30 6.26 33.12 13.08
C PRO A 30 5.97 32.06 12.00
N LYS A 31 4.68 31.83 11.72
CA LYS A 31 4.17 30.74 10.86
C LYS A 31 3.89 31.15 9.40
N GLN A 32 4.14 32.40 9.03
CA GLN A 32 3.86 32.95 7.70
C GLN A 32 5.05 32.76 6.75
N GLY A 33 4.80 32.39 5.49
CA GLY A 33 5.84 32.21 4.46
C GLY A 33 5.57 30.99 3.57
N LYS A 34 6.38 30.83 2.52
CA LYS A 34 6.39 29.65 1.67
C LYS A 34 7.04 28.48 2.42
N LYS A 35 6.81 27.24 1.95
CA LYS A 35 7.32 26.01 2.60
C LYS A 35 8.83 26.09 2.90
N GLN A 36 9.63 26.60 1.96
CA GLN A 36 11.08 26.73 2.13
C GLN A 36 11.44 27.71 3.26
N ASP A 37 10.77 28.86 3.34
CA ASP A 37 10.98 29.85 4.40
C ASP A 37 10.68 29.31 5.81
N LEU A 38 9.77 28.34 5.93
CA LEU A 38 9.45 27.67 7.20
C LEU A 38 10.53 26.64 7.55
N ILE A 39 11.02 25.88 6.57
CA ILE A 39 12.11 24.92 6.74
C ILE A 39 13.40 25.64 7.16
N ASP A 40 13.74 26.73 6.48
CA ASP A 40 14.97 27.49 6.73
C ASP A 40 14.98 28.08 8.15
N ARG A 41 13.82 28.51 8.67
CA ARG A 41 13.67 28.98 10.06
C ARG A 41 13.95 27.89 11.11
N VAL A 42 13.56 26.64 10.84
CA VAL A 42 13.84 25.51 11.75
C VAL A 42 15.31 25.11 11.64
N LEU A 43 15.88 25.09 10.44
CA LEU A 43 17.29 24.78 10.22
C LEU A 43 18.23 25.84 10.81
N ALA A 44 17.83 27.11 10.80
CA ALA A 44 18.59 28.20 11.40
C ALA A 44 18.80 28.04 12.92
N LEU A 45 17.89 27.34 13.62
CA LEU A 45 18.05 27.01 15.04
C LEU A 45 18.96 25.79 15.29
N LEU A 46 19.27 25.01 14.25
CA LEU A 46 20.11 23.81 14.32
C LEU A 46 21.54 24.08 13.86
N SER A 47 21.77 25.11 13.06
CA SER A 47 23.09 25.59 12.62
C SER A 47 23.66 26.61 13.61
N ASP A 48 24.86 26.39 14.14
CA ASP A 48 25.54 27.43 14.96
C ASP A 48 26.08 28.52 14.04
N GLU A 49 25.31 29.60 13.85
CA GLU A 49 25.89 30.92 13.61
C GLU A 49 25.25 31.91 14.58
N GLN A 50 25.87 32.07 15.76
CA GLN A 50 25.73 33.30 16.54
C GLN A 50 26.33 34.44 15.71
N GLY A 51 25.51 35.07 14.85
CA GLY A 51 26.11 35.97 13.88
C GLY A 51 25.22 36.85 13.02
N GLN A 52 23.93 37.06 13.32
CA GLN A 52 23.21 38.23 12.80
C GLN A 52 21.97 38.55 13.64
N ARG A 53 22.12 39.53 14.53
CA ARG A 53 21.02 40.17 15.24
C ARG A 53 20.14 40.89 14.23
N HIS A 54 19.05 40.28 13.80
CA HIS A 54 17.91 41.03 13.30
C HIS A 54 17.21 41.68 14.50
N HIS A 55 17.36 43.00 14.59
CA HIS A 55 16.65 43.83 15.55
C HIS A 55 15.14 43.68 15.36
N GLY A 56 14.45 43.21 16.40
CA GLY A 56 12.99 43.16 16.44
C GLY A 56 12.39 41.79 16.75
N TRP A 57 12.93 41.02 17.69
CA TRP A 57 12.20 39.89 18.26
C TRP A 57 12.41 39.84 19.77
N GLY A 58 11.32 40.05 20.52
CA GLY A 58 11.33 40.06 21.98
C GLY A 58 11.85 38.76 22.56
N ARG A 59 12.70 38.87 23.60
CA ARG A 59 13.18 37.74 24.39
C ARG A 59 12.00 36.94 24.95
N LYS A 60 11.92 35.66 24.60
CA LYS A 60 11.60 34.54 25.50
C LYS A 60 11.82 33.21 24.75
N ASN A 61 12.64 32.35 25.35
CA ASN A 61 12.94 30.95 25.01
C ASN A 61 14.10 30.70 24.04
N SER A 62 15.31 30.60 24.60
CA SER A 62 16.45 29.95 23.95
C SER A 62 16.26 28.43 24.00
N PHE A 63 15.88 27.81 22.89
CA PHE A 63 15.80 26.35 22.77
C PHE A 63 17.19 25.77 22.49
N THR A 64 17.54 24.65 23.14
CA THR A 64 18.75 23.90 22.80
C THR A 64 18.55 23.14 21.48
N LYS A 65 19.63 22.83 20.76
CA LYS A 65 19.57 22.10 19.47
C LYS A 65 18.89 20.75 19.61
N GLU A 66 19.12 20.09 20.75
CA GLU A 66 18.53 18.82 21.11
C GLU A 66 17.02 18.95 21.35
N ALA A 67 16.56 20.07 21.92
CA ALA A 67 15.13 20.33 22.11
C ALA A 67 14.41 20.58 20.77
N VAL A 68 15.04 21.33 19.85
CA VAL A 68 14.51 21.55 18.50
C VAL A 68 14.42 20.24 17.73
N ALA A 69 15.47 19.42 17.77
CA ALA A 69 15.49 18.11 17.12
C ALA A 69 14.46 17.14 17.70
N LYS A 70 14.25 17.16 19.03
CA LYS A 70 13.22 16.36 19.68
C LYS A 70 11.81 16.75 19.23
N ILE A 71 11.53 18.04 19.06
CA ILE A 71 10.23 18.52 18.53
C ILE A 71 10.01 18.04 17.09
N VAL A 72 11.05 18.14 16.25
CA VAL A 72 11.02 17.62 14.87
C VAL A 72 10.73 16.12 14.86
N ASP A 73 11.39 15.35 15.74
CA ASP A 73 11.23 13.90 15.82
C ASP A 73 9.87 13.46 16.38
N ASP A 74 9.35 14.19 17.37
CA ASP A 74 8.03 13.91 17.96
C ASP A 74 6.91 14.18 16.95
N ILE A 75 7.01 15.26 16.16
CA ILE A 75 6.06 15.56 15.09
C ILE A 75 6.21 14.57 13.93
N TYR A 76 7.43 14.22 13.54
CA TYR A 76 7.68 13.18 12.55
C TYR A 76 7.09 11.83 12.96
N ARG A 77 7.21 11.44 14.24
CA ARG A 77 6.62 10.22 14.78
C ARG A 77 5.09 10.27 14.80
N LYS A 78 4.49 11.38 15.21
CA LYS A 78 3.03 11.57 15.18
C LYS A 78 2.44 11.46 13.77
N MET A 79 3.15 11.96 12.76
CA MET A 79 2.77 11.78 11.34
C MET A 79 2.75 10.31 10.91
N GLN A 80 3.61 9.46 11.48
CA GLN A 80 3.60 8.02 11.20
C GLN A 80 2.45 7.30 11.91
N ILE A 81 2.07 7.74 13.12
CA ILE A 81 1.04 7.12 13.96
C ILE A 81 -0.39 7.46 13.51
N GLN A 82 -0.66 8.69 13.02
CA GLN A 82 -1.98 9.11 12.51
C GLN A 82 -2.40 8.41 11.20
N SER A 83 -1.63 7.42 10.73
CA SER A 83 -2.01 6.52 9.65
C SER A 83 -2.78 5.28 10.14
N ALA A 84 -3.06 5.15 11.44
CA ALA A 84 -3.91 4.12 12.03
C ALA A 84 -5.27 4.72 12.46
N PRO A 85 -6.42 4.10 12.11
CA PRO A 85 -7.73 4.58 12.54
C PRO A 85 -8.01 4.21 14.01
N ASP A 86 -8.38 5.21 14.81
CA ASP A 86 -8.86 5.05 16.19
C ASP A 86 -10.19 4.26 16.23
N LEU A 87 -10.17 3.10 16.88
CA LEU A 87 -11.37 2.41 17.36
C LEU A 87 -11.60 2.81 18.82
N ALA A 88 -12.69 3.53 19.04
CA ALA A 88 -13.16 3.94 20.35
C ALA A 88 -13.46 2.74 21.26
N THR A 89 -12.74 2.61 22.37
CA THR A 89 -13.15 1.76 23.49
C THR A 89 -13.84 2.60 24.57
N ARG A 90 -15.15 2.36 24.71
CA ARG A 90 -15.94 2.75 25.88
C ARG A 90 -15.42 2.00 27.12
N SER A 91 -15.25 2.73 28.19
CA SER A 91 -14.97 2.25 29.54
C SER A 91 -16.23 1.66 30.19
N HIS A 92 -16.09 0.56 30.92
CA HIS A 92 -16.78 0.32 32.22
C HIS A 92 -16.06 -0.79 33.01
N THR A 93 -15.50 -0.35 34.14
CA THR A 93 -15.24 -0.93 35.47
C THR A 93 -15.63 -2.38 35.81
N GLY A 94 -14.77 -3.05 36.62
CA GLY A 94 -15.21 -3.96 37.68
C GLY A 94 -14.41 -5.25 37.86
N SER A 95 -13.61 -5.33 38.93
CA SER A 95 -12.86 -6.47 39.46
C SER A 95 -13.72 -7.71 39.78
N ASP A 96 -13.21 -8.93 39.57
CA ASP A 96 -12.77 -9.80 40.67
C ASP A 96 -12.27 -11.18 40.22
N LEU A 97 -11.30 -11.65 40.98
CA LEU A 97 -10.68 -12.98 40.99
C LEU A 97 -11.73 -14.08 41.13
N PHE A 98 -11.61 -15.21 40.40
CA PHE A 98 -11.78 -16.58 40.91
C PHE A 98 -11.50 -17.61 39.80
N ARG A 99 -10.50 -18.47 40.01
CA ARG A 99 -10.34 -19.75 39.29
C ARG A 99 -11.29 -20.78 39.90
N PRO A 100 -11.88 -21.65 39.07
CA PRO A 100 -11.93 -23.07 39.43
C PRO A 100 -11.44 -23.99 38.30
N LYS A 101 -10.59 -24.94 38.70
CA LYS A 101 -10.50 -26.32 38.20
C LYS A 101 -11.86 -27.01 38.41
N ASP A 102 -12.33 -28.03 37.70
CA ASP A 102 -11.84 -29.03 36.75
C ASP A 102 -13.03 -29.39 35.83
N GLU A 103 -12.76 -30.08 34.72
CA GLU A 103 -13.43 -31.33 34.30
C GLU A 103 -13.48 -31.48 32.77
N VAL A 104 -12.98 -32.64 32.35
CA VAL A 104 -12.85 -33.13 30.99
C VAL A 104 -14.25 -33.36 30.42
N ASN A 105 -14.58 -32.66 29.34
CA ASN A 105 -15.64 -33.07 28.44
C ASN A 105 -15.08 -33.16 27.03
N ASP A 106 -14.97 -34.39 26.56
CA ASP A 106 -14.50 -34.78 25.25
C ASP A 106 -15.59 -34.48 24.21
N SER A 107 -15.58 -33.26 23.70
CA SER A 107 -16.38 -32.89 22.52
C SER A 107 -15.42 -32.58 21.38
N PHE A 108 -15.21 -33.58 20.51
CA PHE A 108 -14.55 -33.42 19.21
C PHE A 108 -15.37 -32.43 18.35
N GLN A 109 -15.12 -31.14 18.55
CA GLN A 109 -15.33 -30.15 17.49
C GLN A 109 -14.20 -30.36 16.47
N PRO A 110 -14.48 -30.50 15.17
CA PRO A 110 -13.42 -30.46 14.18
C PRO A 110 -12.75 -29.08 14.27
N GLN A 111 -11.55 -29.05 14.84
CA GLN A 111 -10.67 -27.88 14.84
C GLN A 111 -10.60 -27.33 13.40
N PRO A 112 -10.74 -26.01 13.19
CA PRO A 112 -10.54 -25.44 11.87
C PRO A 112 -9.13 -25.82 11.41
N VAL A 113 -9.03 -26.58 10.32
CA VAL A 113 -7.73 -27.05 9.81
C VAL A 113 -6.88 -25.83 9.51
N THR A 114 -5.86 -25.58 10.33
CA THR A 114 -4.94 -24.46 10.17
C THR A 114 -4.24 -24.59 8.83
N LYS A 115 -4.63 -23.74 7.87
CA LYS A 115 -4.10 -23.77 6.51
C LYS A 115 -2.71 -23.13 6.49
N VAL A 116 -1.65 -23.92 6.61
CA VAL A 116 -0.26 -23.45 6.50
C VAL A 116 0.20 -23.52 5.04
N ARG A 117 0.72 -22.39 4.52
CA ARG A 117 1.30 -22.32 3.16
C ARG A 117 2.38 -21.25 3.11
N CYS A 118 3.59 -21.63 3.48
CA CYS A 118 4.72 -20.73 3.46
C CYS A 118 5.56 -20.86 2.19
N ILE A 119 6.22 -19.78 1.78
CA ILE A 119 7.12 -19.73 0.61
C ILE A 119 8.45 -20.49 0.81
N CYS A 120 8.68 -21.05 2.00
CA CYS A 120 9.77 -21.98 2.29
C CYS A 120 9.38 -23.45 2.09
N ASP A 121 8.15 -23.73 1.61
CA ASP A 121 7.57 -25.07 1.40
C ASP A 121 7.35 -25.91 2.68
N SER A 122 7.78 -25.41 3.84
CA SER A 122 7.47 -26.02 5.12
C SER A 122 6.01 -25.80 5.52
N LYS A 123 5.36 -26.89 5.95
CA LYS A 123 4.01 -26.88 6.53
C LYS A 123 4.02 -26.87 8.06
N LEU A 124 5.19 -26.71 8.67
CA LEU A 124 5.34 -26.74 10.12
C LEU A 124 4.75 -25.49 10.75
N LEU A 125 3.97 -25.68 11.82
CA LEU A 125 3.57 -24.61 12.72
C LEU A 125 4.74 -24.30 13.67
N ASN A 126 4.88 -23.02 14.02
CA ASN A 126 5.77 -22.57 15.08
C ASN A 126 5.18 -21.32 15.75
N ASP A 127 5.88 -20.77 16.74
CA ASP A 127 5.39 -19.63 17.52
C ASP A 127 5.48 -18.29 16.77
N ASN A 128 6.08 -18.27 15.57
CA ASN A 128 6.38 -17.05 14.81
C ASN A 128 5.69 -17.06 13.44
N MET A 129 4.36 -17.08 13.48
CA MET A 129 3.48 -17.19 12.33
C MET A 129 2.64 -15.92 12.16
N ILE A 130 2.34 -15.56 10.92
CA ILE A 130 1.43 -14.47 10.58
C ILE A 130 0.33 -14.99 9.65
N GLN A 131 -0.90 -14.56 9.90
CA GLN A 131 -2.07 -14.97 9.14
C GLN A 131 -2.44 -13.90 8.11
N CYS A 132 -2.75 -14.33 6.89
CA CYS A 132 -3.31 -13.45 5.86
C CYS A 132 -4.70 -12.95 6.27
N GLU A 133 -4.90 -11.64 6.22
CA GLU A 133 -6.14 -10.94 6.62
C GLU A 133 -7.27 -11.03 5.59
N ASP A 134 -7.00 -11.52 4.38
CA ASP A 134 -8.07 -11.79 3.41
C ASP A 134 -9.07 -12.82 3.97
N ASP A 135 -10.35 -12.42 4.05
CA ASP A 135 -11.49 -13.18 4.60
C ASP A 135 -11.72 -14.55 3.95
N ARG A 136 -11.17 -14.79 2.77
CA ARG A 136 -11.30 -16.08 2.06
C ARG A 136 -10.00 -16.89 2.06
N CYS A 137 -8.91 -16.32 2.56
CA CYS A 137 -7.59 -16.94 2.52
C CYS A 137 -7.19 -17.56 3.85
N HIS A 138 -7.13 -16.74 4.91
CA HIS A 138 -6.75 -17.11 6.28
C HIS A 138 -5.51 -18.00 6.41
N VAL A 139 -4.60 -17.90 5.45
CA VAL A 139 -3.43 -18.76 5.35
C VAL A 139 -2.34 -18.30 6.29
N TRP A 140 -1.69 -19.25 6.96
CA TRP A 140 -0.59 -19.00 7.88
C TRP A 140 0.77 -19.14 7.17
N GLN A 141 1.67 -18.19 7.41
CA GLN A 141 3.03 -18.16 6.86
C GLN A 141 4.03 -17.84 7.98
N HIS A 142 5.26 -18.34 7.87
CA HIS A 142 6.31 -18.00 8.82
C HIS A 142 6.69 -16.53 8.68
N MET A 143 6.71 -15.78 9.78
CA MET A 143 7.08 -14.36 9.79
C MET A 143 8.48 -14.13 9.21
N SER A 144 9.45 -14.97 9.57
CA SER A 144 10.83 -14.92 9.04
C SER A 144 10.92 -15.16 7.53
N CYS A 145 9.92 -15.81 6.93
CA CYS A 145 9.89 -16.04 5.49
C CYS A 145 9.31 -14.85 4.74
N VAL A 146 8.26 -14.21 5.26
CA VAL A 146 7.46 -13.22 4.54
C VAL A 146 7.75 -11.77 4.93
N LEU A 147 8.24 -11.51 6.15
CA LEU A 147 8.61 -10.18 6.61
C LEU A 147 10.10 -9.94 6.33
N VAL A 148 10.37 -9.17 5.26
CA VAL A 148 11.73 -8.81 4.84
C VAL A 148 12.05 -7.41 5.35
N PRO A 149 13.09 -7.23 6.19
CA PRO A 149 13.43 -5.91 6.72
C PRO A 149 14.06 -5.02 5.65
N ASP A 150 13.84 -3.70 5.73
CA ASP A 150 14.41 -2.71 4.82
C ASP A 150 15.93 -2.52 5.03
N LYS A 151 16.42 -2.75 6.25
CA LYS A 151 17.84 -2.76 6.61
C LYS A 151 18.13 -3.97 7.51
N PRO A 152 19.25 -4.69 7.31
CA PRO A 152 19.69 -5.69 8.26
C PRO A 152 20.20 -4.97 9.51
N THR A 153 19.31 -4.73 10.49
CA THR A 153 19.69 -4.22 11.80
C THR A 153 19.79 -5.41 12.75
N GLU A 154 20.96 -5.62 13.36
CA GLU A 154 21.13 -6.70 14.35
C GLU A 154 20.23 -6.46 15.57
N GLY A 155 19.49 -7.49 15.98
CA GLY A 155 18.75 -7.52 17.25
C GLY A 155 17.32 -6.95 17.24
N VAL A 156 16.86 -6.31 16.16
CA VAL A 156 15.47 -5.82 16.04
C VAL A 156 14.70 -6.72 15.06
N GLY A 157 13.67 -7.39 15.55
CA GLY A 157 12.78 -8.21 14.71
C GLY A 157 12.09 -7.36 13.62
N PRO A 158 11.71 -7.96 12.47
CA PRO A 158 11.03 -7.21 11.42
C PRO A 158 9.71 -6.63 11.95
N GLU A 159 9.47 -5.35 11.67
CA GLU A 159 8.24 -4.66 12.06
C GLU A 159 7.04 -5.34 11.39
N VAL A 160 6.04 -5.69 12.19
CA VAL A 160 4.82 -6.36 11.70
C VAL A 160 3.93 -5.29 11.07
N PRO A 161 3.57 -5.41 9.78
CA PRO A 161 2.68 -4.44 9.16
C PRO A 161 1.29 -4.50 9.82
N PRO A 162 0.56 -3.37 9.89
CA PRO A 162 -0.79 -3.35 10.44
C PRO A 162 -1.77 -4.20 9.63
N HIS A 163 -1.46 -4.42 8.34
CA HIS A 163 -2.22 -5.28 7.45
C HIS A 163 -1.31 -6.24 6.70
N PHE A 164 -1.52 -7.55 6.87
CA PHE A 164 -0.78 -8.60 6.16
C PHE A 164 -1.62 -9.38 5.14
N TYR A 165 -1.13 -9.40 3.90
CA TYR A 165 -1.68 -10.23 2.82
C TYR A 165 -0.59 -11.14 2.26
N CYS A 166 -0.89 -12.43 2.11
CA CYS A 166 0.01 -13.37 1.44
C CYS A 166 0.28 -12.96 -0.01
N GLU A 167 1.37 -13.45 -0.60
CA GLU A 167 1.79 -13.12 -1.98
C GLU A 167 0.72 -13.40 -3.04
N LEU A 168 -0.06 -14.47 -2.90
CA LEU A 168 -1.18 -14.76 -3.81
C LEU A 168 -2.36 -13.77 -3.65
N CYS A 169 -2.67 -13.34 -2.43
CA CYS A 169 -3.70 -12.31 -2.19
C CYS A 169 -3.25 -10.93 -2.68
N ARG A 170 -1.96 -10.61 -2.50
CA ARG A 170 -1.35 -9.40 -3.07
C ARG A 170 -1.42 -9.41 -4.59
N LEU A 171 -1.10 -10.54 -5.23
CA LEU A 171 -1.19 -10.72 -6.67
C LEU A 171 -2.63 -10.58 -7.18
N SER A 172 -3.61 -11.18 -6.49
CA SER A 172 -5.01 -11.08 -6.89
C SER A 172 -5.55 -9.65 -6.81
N ARG A 173 -5.06 -8.83 -5.85
CA ARG A 173 -5.43 -7.42 -5.73
C ARG A 173 -4.64 -6.53 -6.69
N ALA A 174 -3.42 -6.93 -7.05
CA ALA A 174 -2.58 -6.20 -8.00
C ALA A 174 -3.20 -6.16 -9.40
N ASP A 175 -3.84 -7.25 -9.83
CA ASP A 175 -4.54 -7.30 -11.11
C ASP A 175 -5.87 -8.08 -11.00
N PRO A 176 -6.97 -7.40 -10.66
CA PRO A 176 -8.29 -8.01 -10.53
C PRO A 176 -8.87 -8.55 -11.84
N PHE A 177 -8.27 -8.23 -13.00
CA PHE A 177 -8.67 -8.77 -14.30
C PHE A 177 -8.19 -10.20 -14.51
N TRP A 178 -7.39 -10.77 -13.60
CA TRP A 178 -6.91 -12.13 -13.68
C TRP A 178 -7.23 -12.91 -12.42
N VAL A 179 -7.92 -14.05 -12.58
CA VAL A 179 -8.25 -14.98 -11.50
C VAL A 179 -7.33 -16.16 -11.58
N THR A 180 -6.51 -16.36 -10.55
CA THR A 180 -5.70 -17.57 -10.44
C THR A 180 -6.62 -18.78 -10.21
N THR A 181 -6.58 -19.76 -11.12
CA THR A 181 -7.30 -21.04 -10.98
C THR A 181 -6.37 -22.20 -10.63
N GLY A 182 -5.06 -22.05 -10.84
CA GLY A 182 -4.05 -23.03 -10.46
C GLY A 182 -2.67 -22.38 -10.35
N ASN A 183 -1.75 -23.03 -9.62
CA ASN A 183 -0.36 -22.56 -9.47
C ASN A 183 0.62 -23.69 -9.85
N PRO A 184 0.82 -23.99 -11.15
CA PRO A 184 1.75 -25.03 -11.58
C PRO A 184 3.15 -24.90 -10.98
N LEU A 185 3.62 -23.66 -10.82
CA LEU A 185 4.78 -23.35 -9.98
C LEU A 185 4.31 -22.53 -8.78
N PRO A 186 4.31 -23.08 -7.56
CA PRO A 186 3.93 -22.34 -6.37
C PRO A 186 4.87 -21.15 -6.12
N PRO A 187 4.44 -20.16 -5.31
CA PRO A 187 5.27 -19.04 -4.91
C PRO A 187 6.65 -19.46 -4.42
N LEU A 188 7.69 -18.95 -5.07
CA LEU A 188 9.08 -19.21 -4.74
C LEU A 188 9.76 -17.92 -4.28
N LYS A 189 10.25 -17.91 -3.04
CA LYS A 189 11.16 -16.88 -2.54
C LYS A 189 12.57 -17.13 -3.06
N PHE A 190 13.28 -16.07 -3.41
CA PHE A 190 14.71 -16.13 -3.67
C PHE A 190 15.41 -15.01 -2.92
N MET A 191 16.53 -15.37 -2.29
CA MET A 191 17.25 -14.50 -1.36
C MET A 191 17.98 -13.39 -2.10
N SER A 192 18.16 -12.25 -1.42
CA SER A 192 19.03 -11.15 -1.82
C SER A 192 20.36 -11.65 -2.38
N SER A 193 20.81 -11.08 -3.50
CA SER A 193 22.22 -11.21 -3.87
C SER A 193 23.05 -10.59 -2.77
N GLY A 194 23.93 -11.37 -2.15
CA GLY A 194 25.06 -10.80 -1.43
C GLY A 194 25.80 -9.82 -2.35
N VAL A 195 26.37 -8.78 -1.75
CA VAL A 195 27.30 -7.91 -2.45
C VAL A 195 28.63 -8.66 -2.52
N ALA A 196 29.24 -8.77 -3.70
CA ALA A 196 30.59 -9.34 -3.80
C ALA A 196 31.58 -8.45 -3.03
N ASN A 197 32.73 -9.02 -2.66
CA ASN A 197 33.76 -8.31 -1.86
C ASN A 197 34.26 -7.00 -2.49
N ASP A 198 34.03 -6.81 -3.79
CA ASP A 198 34.40 -5.65 -4.60
C ASP A 198 33.26 -4.61 -4.74
N GLY A 199 32.12 -4.80 -4.08
CA GLY A 199 30.95 -3.91 -4.18
C GLY A 199 30.04 -4.20 -5.39
N THR A 200 30.39 -5.18 -6.23
CA THR A 200 29.61 -5.50 -7.43
C THR A 200 28.42 -6.39 -7.09
N SER A 201 27.27 -6.10 -7.70
CA SER A 201 26.08 -6.94 -7.55
C SER A 201 26.26 -8.24 -8.35
N VAL A 202 26.06 -9.39 -7.70
CA VAL A 202 26.29 -10.70 -8.32
C VAL A 202 25.07 -11.10 -9.16
N LEU A 203 25.35 -11.63 -10.36
CA LEU A 203 24.33 -12.25 -11.19
C LEU A 203 23.77 -13.48 -10.48
N GLN A 204 22.47 -13.46 -10.22
CA GLN A 204 21.75 -14.60 -9.68
C GLN A 204 20.93 -15.28 -10.76
N THR A 205 20.97 -16.61 -10.78
CA THR A 205 20.16 -17.45 -11.65
C THR A 205 19.28 -18.35 -10.81
N VAL A 206 17.97 -18.27 -11.00
CA VAL A 206 17.00 -19.16 -10.38
C VAL A 206 16.42 -20.07 -11.46
N GLU A 207 16.80 -21.34 -11.41
CA GLU A 207 16.31 -22.37 -12.30
C GLU A 207 15.36 -23.31 -11.56
N LYS A 208 14.16 -23.51 -12.12
CA LYS A 208 13.15 -24.43 -11.59
C LYS A 208 12.44 -25.17 -12.72
N THR A 209 11.76 -26.23 -12.34
CA THR A 209 10.83 -26.95 -13.20
C THR A 209 9.42 -26.89 -12.62
N PHE A 210 8.42 -26.94 -13.48
CA PHE A 210 7.02 -27.06 -13.10
C PHE A 210 6.31 -28.06 -13.99
N GLN A 211 5.29 -28.72 -13.44
CA GLN A 211 4.46 -29.67 -14.16
C GLN A 211 3.20 -28.97 -14.66
N LEU A 212 2.93 -29.06 -15.96
CA LEU A 212 1.65 -28.66 -16.52
C LEU A 212 0.82 -29.93 -16.77
N SER A 213 -0.22 -30.12 -15.96
CA SER A 213 -1.11 -31.27 -16.11
C SER A 213 -1.84 -31.23 -17.46
N ARG A 214 -2.32 -32.39 -17.93
CA ARG A 214 -3.16 -32.46 -19.12
C ARG A 214 -4.42 -31.58 -18.98
N ALA A 215 -5.06 -31.60 -17.81
CA ALA A 215 -6.25 -30.79 -17.53
C ALA A 215 -5.95 -29.28 -17.57
N ASP A 216 -4.81 -28.84 -17.02
CA ASP A 216 -4.39 -27.45 -17.11
C ASP A 216 -4.05 -27.08 -18.56
N ARG A 217 -3.41 -27.99 -19.32
CA ARG A 217 -3.08 -27.79 -20.73
C ARG A 217 -4.34 -27.59 -21.57
N GLU A 218 -5.35 -28.42 -21.38
CA GLU A 218 -6.67 -28.29 -22.02
C GLU A 218 -7.37 -26.99 -21.58
N THR A 219 -7.23 -26.60 -20.31
CA THR A 219 -7.80 -25.34 -19.79
C THR A 219 -7.20 -24.11 -20.49
N VAL A 220 -5.88 -24.02 -20.60
CA VAL A 220 -5.19 -22.88 -21.25
C VAL A 220 -5.29 -22.87 -22.77
N GLN A 221 -5.92 -23.88 -23.40
CA GLN A 221 -6.29 -23.81 -24.82
C GLN A 221 -7.53 -22.93 -25.06
N ARG A 222 -8.33 -22.67 -24.02
CA ARG A 222 -9.47 -21.75 -24.08
C ARG A 222 -8.94 -20.31 -24.08
N SER A 223 -9.50 -19.48 -24.95
CA SER A 223 -9.04 -18.08 -25.14
C SER A 223 -9.19 -17.16 -23.92
N GLU A 224 -9.94 -17.58 -22.90
CA GLU A 224 -10.14 -16.84 -21.65
C GLU A 224 -9.12 -17.22 -20.56
N TYR A 225 -8.25 -18.20 -20.81
CA TYR A 225 -7.23 -18.69 -19.88
C TYR A 225 -5.83 -18.55 -20.46
N ASP A 226 -4.88 -18.24 -19.59
CA ASP A 226 -3.47 -18.22 -19.94
C ASP A 226 -2.61 -18.77 -18.80
N LEU A 227 -1.42 -19.23 -19.16
CA LEU A 227 -0.34 -19.49 -18.23
C LEU A 227 0.48 -18.21 -18.09
N GLN A 228 0.53 -17.63 -16.89
CA GLN A 228 1.20 -16.36 -16.62
C GLN A 228 2.29 -16.53 -15.56
N VAL A 229 3.46 -15.95 -15.84
CA VAL A 229 4.51 -15.76 -14.83
C VAL A 229 4.26 -14.45 -14.11
N TRP A 230 4.39 -14.45 -12.79
CA TRP A 230 4.22 -13.25 -11.97
C TRP A 230 5.40 -13.11 -11.02
N CYS A 231 5.73 -11.87 -10.67
CA CYS A 231 6.78 -11.55 -9.72
C CYS A 231 6.35 -10.36 -8.87
N ILE A 232 6.61 -10.41 -7.57
CA ILE A 232 6.38 -9.32 -6.62
C ILE A 232 7.61 -9.07 -5.76
N LEU A 233 7.79 -7.83 -5.35
CA LEU A 233 8.78 -7.44 -4.34
C LEU A 233 8.17 -7.68 -2.93
N MET A 234 8.89 -8.38 -2.04
CA MET A 234 8.33 -8.81 -0.77
C MET A 234 8.08 -7.64 0.19
N ASN A 235 9.05 -6.75 0.37
CA ASN A 235 8.97 -5.53 1.20
C ASN A 235 8.52 -4.29 0.42
N ASP A 236 7.61 -4.46 -0.54
CA ASP A 236 7.14 -3.33 -1.33
C ASP A 236 6.21 -2.41 -0.52
N LYS A 237 6.50 -1.10 -0.53
CA LYS A 237 5.62 -0.08 0.06
C LYS A 237 4.28 0.04 -0.67
N VAL A 238 4.23 -0.39 -1.93
CA VAL A 238 2.98 -0.54 -2.68
C VAL A 238 2.59 -2.01 -2.65
N GLN A 239 1.69 -2.37 -1.74
CA GLN A 239 1.38 -3.75 -1.40
C GLN A 239 0.85 -4.58 -2.59
N PHE A 240 0.02 -3.97 -3.44
CA PHE A 240 -0.71 -4.65 -4.52
C PHE A 240 -0.17 -4.27 -5.91
N ARG A 241 1.05 -4.71 -6.21
CA ARG A 241 1.61 -4.63 -7.57
C ARG A 241 2.56 -5.76 -7.90
N MET A 242 2.67 -6.04 -9.19
CA MET A 242 3.77 -6.84 -9.73
C MET A 242 5.01 -5.96 -9.93
N GLN A 243 6.17 -6.56 -9.68
CA GLN A 243 7.47 -5.92 -9.83
C GLN A 243 8.55 -6.97 -10.15
N TRP A 244 9.26 -6.76 -11.25
CA TRP A 244 10.43 -7.55 -11.65
C TRP A 244 11.73 -7.06 -10.98
N PRO A 245 12.70 -7.94 -10.76
CA PRO A 245 14.04 -7.54 -10.34
C PRO A 245 14.74 -6.65 -11.37
N GLN A 246 15.77 -5.93 -10.93
CA GLN A 246 16.73 -5.29 -11.82
C GLN A 246 17.44 -6.33 -12.69
N TYR A 247 17.69 -5.95 -13.96
CA TYR A 247 18.29 -6.82 -14.97
C TYR A 247 17.60 -8.19 -15.12
N ALA A 248 16.27 -8.23 -14.95
CA ALA A 248 15.52 -9.46 -15.12
C ALA A 248 15.57 -9.95 -16.57
N GLU A 249 15.99 -11.21 -16.75
CA GLU A 249 15.92 -11.98 -17.99
C GLU A 249 15.18 -13.29 -17.67
N LEU A 250 14.10 -13.56 -18.40
CA LEU A 250 13.27 -14.74 -18.19
C LEU A 250 13.36 -15.67 -19.41
N GLU A 251 13.57 -16.95 -19.16
CA GLU A 251 13.56 -18.00 -20.17
C GLU A 251 12.61 -19.13 -19.74
N VAL A 252 11.82 -19.64 -20.68
CA VAL A 252 10.95 -20.80 -20.48
C VAL A 252 11.20 -21.80 -21.60
N ASN A 253 11.61 -23.02 -21.24
CA ASN A 253 11.93 -24.10 -22.17
C ASN A 253 12.93 -23.72 -23.29
N GLY A 254 13.94 -22.89 -23.00
CA GLY A 254 14.88 -22.41 -24.02
C GLY A 254 14.45 -21.13 -24.73
N PHE A 255 13.20 -20.69 -24.57
CA PHE A 255 12.67 -19.49 -25.22
C PHE A 255 12.77 -18.27 -24.30
N ALA A 256 13.38 -17.19 -24.79
CA ALA A 256 13.40 -15.91 -24.10
C ALA A 256 11.97 -15.32 -24.01
N VAL A 257 11.55 -14.96 -22.81
CA VAL A 257 10.26 -14.35 -22.51
C VAL A 257 10.47 -12.91 -22.09
N ARG A 258 9.79 -11.98 -22.76
CA ARG A 258 9.93 -10.55 -22.47
C ARG A 258 9.37 -10.21 -21.10
N VAL A 259 10.22 -9.73 -20.21
CA VAL A 259 9.86 -9.11 -18.92
C VAL A 259 10.28 -7.64 -18.92
N VAL A 260 9.74 -6.85 -17.98
CA VAL A 260 10.17 -5.46 -17.83
C VAL A 260 11.56 -5.43 -17.22
N THR A 261 12.58 -5.21 -18.05
CA THR A 261 13.96 -5.08 -17.61
C THR A 261 14.24 -3.64 -17.16
N ARG A 262 14.80 -3.49 -15.96
CA ARG A 262 15.29 -2.21 -15.45
C ARG A 262 16.80 -2.28 -15.23
N PRO A 263 17.62 -1.46 -15.92
CA PRO A 263 19.05 -1.37 -15.66
C PRO A 263 19.35 -0.43 -14.49
N GLY A 264 20.52 -0.64 -13.86
CA GLY A 264 21.11 0.23 -12.85
C GLY A 264 20.30 0.35 -11.57
N SER A 265 20.46 1.47 -10.86
CA SER A 265 19.75 1.78 -9.61
C SER A 265 18.29 2.22 -9.82
N GLN A 266 17.74 2.09 -11.03
CA GLN A 266 16.36 2.50 -11.31
C GLN A 266 15.36 1.65 -10.52
N LEU A 267 14.59 2.31 -9.66
CA LEU A 267 13.52 1.69 -8.88
C LEU A 267 12.15 2.00 -9.49
N LEU A 268 11.19 1.11 -9.24
CA LEU A 268 9.81 1.31 -9.66
C LEU A 268 9.15 2.34 -8.73
N GLY A 269 8.83 3.52 -9.26
CA GLY A 269 8.14 4.57 -8.49
C GLY A 269 6.75 4.12 -8.03
N ILE A 270 6.14 4.88 -7.10
CA ILE A 270 4.85 4.53 -6.45
C ILE A 270 3.69 4.24 -7.43
N ASN A 271 3.75 4.82 -8.63
CA ASN A 271 2.74 4.67 -9.69
C ASN A 271 3.10 3.61 -10.74
N GLY A 272 4.34 3.11 -10.72
CA GLY A 272 4.81 2.10 -11.66
C GLY A 272 4.25 0.73 -11.31
N ARG A 273 3.90 -0.03 -12.35
CA ARG A 273 3.42 -1.41 -12.29
C ARG A 273 4.09 -2.17 -13.43
N ASP A 274 4.58 -3.37 -13.14
CA ASP A 274 4.99 -4.27 -14.21
C ASP A 274 3.86 -5.23 -14.55
N ASP A 275 3.93 -5.79 -15.75
CA ASP A 275 3.04 -6.86 -16.19
C ASP A 275 3.69 -8.23 -15.98
N GLY A 276 2.84 -9.26 -15.84
CA GLY A 276 3.27 -10.66 -15.86
C GLY A 276 3.18 -11.23 -17.27
N PRO A 277 4.28 -11.75 -17.86
CA PRO A 277 4.26 -12.28 -19.21
C PRO A 277 3.46 -13.58 -19.30
N LEU A 278 2.80 -13.75 -20.44
CA LEU A 278 2.10 -14.98 -20.79
C LEU A 278 3.09 -15.95 -21.42
N ILE A 279 3.06 -17.20 -20.96
CA ILE A 279 3.99 -18.27 -21.37
C ILE A 279 3.26 -19.49 -21.92
N THR A 280 1.96 -19.36 -22.20
CA THR A 280 1.10 -20.41 -22.76
C THR A 280 1.71 -21.03 -24.03
N THR A 281 2.26 -20.20 -24.91
CA THR A 281 2.80 -20.62 -26.22
C THR A 281 4.16 -21.30 -26.16
N CYS A 282 4.96 -21.03 -25.13
CA CYS A 282 6.27 -21.65 -24.93
C CYS A 282 6.25 -22.79 -23.88
N SER A 283 5.06 -23.18 -23.42
CA SER A 283 4.86 -24.26 -22.45
C SER A 283 4.22 -25.50 -23.07
N ARG A 284 4.54 -26.68 -22.54
CA ARG A 284 4.06 -27.99 -23.00
C ARG A 284 3.42 -28.78 -21.86
N GLU A 285 2.63 -29.80 -22.19
CA GLU A 285 2.17 -30.77 -21.20
C GLU A 285 3.37 -31.49 -20.56
N GLY A 286 3.29 -31.77 -19.26
CA GLY A 286 4.37 -32.38 -18.47
C GLY A 286 5.40 -31.36 -17.97
N THR A 287 6.67 -31.76 -17.97
CA THR A 287 7.76 -30.96 -17.38
C THR A 287 8.13 -29.77 -18.26
N ASN A 288 8.09 -28.59 -17.65
CA ASN A 288 8.57 -27.33 -18.21
C ASN A 288 9.71 -26.78 -17.34
N LYS A 289 10.67 -26.12 -17.97
CA LYS A 289 11.82 -25.48 -17.31
C LYS A 289 11.64 -23.96 -17.37
N ILE A 290 11.90 -23.29 -16.25
CA ILE A 290 11.89 -21.82 -16.14
C ILE A 290 13.20 -21.36 -15.52
N CYS A 291 13.80 -20.33 -16.11
CA CYS A 291 15.05 -19.74 -15.65
C CYS A 291 14.87 -18.23 -15.57
N LEU A 292 15.08 -17.66 -14.37
CA LEU A 292 15.09 -16.23 -14.13
C LEU A 292 16.51 -15.80 -13.75
N ARG A 293 17.12 -14.95 -14.56
CA ARG A 293 18.40 -14.30 -14.28
C ARG A 293 18.15 -12.87 -13.84
N ARG A 294 18.92 -12.39 -12.86
CA ARG A 294 18.76 -11.03 -12.31
C ARG A 294 20.02 -10.53 -11.64
N VAL A 295 20.05 -9.22 -11.39
CA VAL A 295 21.06 -8.57 -10.54
C VAL A 295 20.32 -7.61 -9.61
N ASP A 296 19.96 -8.08 -8.40
CA ASP A 296 19.16 -7.29 -7.45
C ASP A 296 19.39 -7.78 -6.00
N ASN A 297 19.61 -6.85 -5.08
CA ASN A 297 19.84 -7.14 -3.66
C ASN A 297 18.52 -7.20 -2.85
N ARG A 298 17.36 -6.97 -3.47
CA ARG A 298 16.07 -7.08 -2.78
C ARG A 298 15.51 -8.49 -2.88
N THR A 299 14.56 -8.78 -1.99
CA THR A 299 13.91 -10.09 -1.92
C THR A 299 12.60 -10.08 -2.70
N PHE A 300 12.48 -11.01 -3.63
CA PHE A 300 11.29 -11.15 -4.48
C PHE A 300 10.68 -12.53 -4.32
N CYS A 301 9.45 -12.64 -4.79
CA CYS A 301 8.73 -13.88 -4.94
C CYS A 301 8.16 -13.96 -6.35
N PHE A 302 8.35 -15.09 -7.03
CA PHE A 302 7.78 -15.34 -8.35
C PHE A 302 7.10 -16.70 -8.38
N GLY A 303 6.21 -16.90 -9.35
CA GLY A 303 5.57 -18.18 -9.59
C GLY A 303 4.95 -18.23 -10.98
N VAL A 304 4.30 -19.36 -11.28
CA VAL A 304 3.54 -19.58 -12.52
C VAL A 304 2.12 -19.91 -12.13
N ARG A 305 1.16 -19.19 -12.71
CA ARG A 305 -0.27 -19.41 -12.48
C ARG A 305 -1.00 -19.76 -13.77
N VAL A 306 -2.00 -20.63 -13.67
CA VAL A 306 -3.09 -20.69 -14.64
C VAL A 306 -4.07 -19.59 -14.23
N ALA A 307 -4.32 -18.64 -15.13
CA ALA A 307 -5.12 -17.47 -14.85
C ALA A 307 -6.26 -17.33 -15.84
N LYS A 308 -7.47 -17.10 -15.32
CA LYS A 308 -8.65 -16.76 -16.12
C LYS A 308 -8.77 -15.25 -16.23
N ARG A 309 -8.93 -14.74 -17.46
CA ARG A 309 -9.20 -13.32 -17.72
C ARG A 309 -10.64 -12.97 -17.38
N ARG A 310 -10.83 -11.86 -16.68
CA ARG A 310 -12.11 -11.18 -16.49
C ARG A 310 -12.27 -10.06 -17.53
N SER A 311 -13.48 -9.90 -18.03
CA SER A 311 -13.91 -8.73 -18.79
C SER A 311 -14.13 -7.53 -17.86
N VAL A 312 -14.18 -6.31 -18.43
CA VAL A 312 -14.52 -5.10 -17.67
C VAL A 312 -15.86 -5.23 -16.93
N PRO A 313 -16.96 -5.70 -17.54
CA PRO A 313 -18.21 -5.93 -16.82
C PRO A 313 -18.08 -6.90 -15.64
N GLN A 314 -17.29 -7.96 -15.78
CA GLN A 314 -17.05 -8.91 -14.68
C GLN A 314 -16.28 -8.29 -13.52
N VAL A 315 -15.40 -7.32 -13.77
CA VAL A 315 -14.70 -6.58 -12.71
C VAL A 315 -15.60 -5.51 -12.10
N LEU A 316 -16.43 -4.82 -12.91
CA LEU A 316 -17.44 -3.88 -12.39
C LEU A 316 -18.44 -4.57 -11.45
N ASN A 317 -18.84 -5.81 -11.75
CA ASN A 317 -19.71 -6.60 -10.88
C ASN A 317 -19.08 -6.98 -9.52
N LEU A 318 -17.78 -6.76 -9.32
CA LEU A 318 -17.13 -6.91 -8.02
C LEU A 318 -17.23 -5.65 -7.16
N VAL A 319 -17.55 -4.50 -7.77
CA VAL A 319 -17.79 -3.26 -7.03
C VAL A 319 -19.17 -3.38 -6.37
N PRO A 320 -19.28 -3.10 -5.05
CA PRO A 320 -20.56 -3.16 -4.36
C PRO A 320 -21.61 -2.30 -5.05
N LYS A 321 -22.85 -2.78 -5.06
CA LYS A 321 -23.98 -1.97 -5.52
C LYS A 321 -24.17 -0.77 -4.59
N GLU A 322 -24.88 0.25 -5.05
CA GLU A 322 -25.12 1.47 -4.26
C GLU A 322 -25.68 1.16 -2.85
N ALA A 323 -26.64 0.24 -2.75
CA ALA A 323 -27.25 -0.16 -1.48
C ALA A 323 -26.31 -0.93 -0.52
N GLU A 324 -25.20 -1.47 -1.01
CA GLU A 324 -24.19 -2.18 -0.24
C GLU A 324 -23.02 -1.26 0.18
N GLY A 325 -23.04 0.00 -0.29
CA GLY A 325 -22.02 1.01 -0.05
C GLY A 325 -22.31 1.92 1.15
N GLU A 326 -21.88 3.18 1.02
CA GLU A 326 -22.22 4.26 1.96
C GLU A 326 -23.72 4.58 1.85
N SER A 327 -24.38 4.93 2.96
CA SER A 327 -25.76 5.40 2.92
C SER A 327 -25.86 6.80 2.29
N PHE A 328 -27.04 7.19 1.81
CA PHE A 328 -27.24 8.55 1.29
C PHE A 328 -27.01 9.60 2.39
N GLU A 329 -27.44 9.33 3.62
CA GLU A 329 -27.28 10.20 4.78
C GLU A 329 -25.80 10.42 5.14
N ASP A 330 -24.99 9.37 5.08
CA ASP A 330 -23.54 9.45 5.31
C ASP A 330 -22.85 10.23 4.19
N ALA A 331 -23.24 9.98 2.94
CA ALA A 331 -22.74 10.72 1.78
C ALA A 331 -23.08 12.21 1.89
N LEU A 332 -24.33 12.55 2.24
CA LEU A 332 -24.78 13.91 2.45
C LEU A 332 -24.02 14.58 3.60
N THR A 333 -23.80 13.88 4.71
CA THR A 333 -23.03 14.38 5.86
C THR A 333 -21.59 14.69 5.44
N ARG A 334 -20.96 13.81 4.68
CA ARG A 334 -19.62 14.04 4.12
C ARG A 334 -19.59 15.23 3.16
N VAL A 335 -20.56 15.36 2.26
CA VAL A 335 -20.64 16.52 1.34
C VAL A 335 -20.79 17.80 2.14
N ARG A 336 -21.71 17.86 3.11
CA ARG A 336 -21.89 19.02 4.00
C ARG A 336 -20.61 19.37 4.74
N ARG A 337 -19.87 18.39 5.26
CA ARG A 337 -18.57 18.60 5.90
C ARG A 337 -17.55 19.20 4.94
N CYS A 338 -17.49 18.75 3.69
CA CYS A 338 -16.59 19.31 2.68
C CYS A 338 -16.95 20.76 2.31
N LEU A 339 -18.24 21.11 2.33
CA LEU A 339 -18.72 22.46 2.01
C LEU A 339 -18.54 23.44 3.19
N GLY A 340 -18.75 22.97 4.43
CA GLY A 340 -18.62 23.76 5.66
C GLY A 340 -17.17 23.95 6.15
N GLY A 341 -16.16 23.71 5.32
CA GLY A 341 -14.74 23.93 5.68
C GLY A 341 -14.15 22.95 6.70
N GLY A 342 -14.71 21.75 6.85
CA GLY A 342 -14.38 20.86 7.96
C GLY A 342 -13.01 20.17 7.90
N ASP A 343 -12.07 20.70 8.70
CA ASP A 343 -11.11 19.96 9.54
C ASP A 343 -11.26 20.46 11.00
N THR A 344 -12.38 20.12 11.66
CA THR A 344 -12.62 20.39 13.10
C THR A 344 -12.53 19.12 13.96
N ALA A 345 -11.66 18.19 13.60
CA ALA A 345 -11.11 17.24 14.54
C ALA A 345 -9.60 17.52 14.63
N GLU A 346 -9.16 17.98 15.80
CA GLU A 346 -7.76 18.27 16.20
C GLU A 346 -7.17 19.68 15.98
N ASN A 347 -7.96 20.76 15.92
CA ASN A 347 -7.44 22.12 16.11
C ASN A 347 -8.42 22.96 16.95
N ALA A 348 -8.46 22.70 18.25
CA ALA A 348 -9.20 23.51 19.22
C ALA A 348 -8.43 24.79 19.61
N ASP A 349 -7.90 25.52 18.62
CA ASP A 349 -7.19 26.78 18.87
C ASP A 349 -7.12 27.71 17.64
N SER A 350 -8.21 27.76 16.86
CA SER A 350 -8.34 28.79 15.82
C SER A 350 -9.44 29.77 16.23
N ASP A 351 -9.02 30.87 16.85
CA ASP A 351 -9.81 32.09 16.99
C ASP A 351 -10.42 32.52 15.63
N SER A 352 -11.61 33.09 15.71
CA SER A 352 -12.32 33.97 14.74
C SER A 352 -13.11 33.36 13.58
N ASP A 353 -14.44 33.32 13.76
CA ASP A 353 -15.45 34.09 13.00
C ASP A 353 -15.43 34.10 11.45
N LEU A 354 -14.86 33.10 10.79
CA LEU A 354 -15.13 32.87 9.36
C LEU A 354 -16.13 31.71 9.17
N GLU A 355 -17.38 31.96 9.55
CA GLU A 355 -18.50 31.27 8.90
C GLU A 355 -18.52 31.72 7.43
N VAL A 356 -17.86 30.95 6.56
CA VAL A 356 -18.10 31.10 5.12
C VAL A 356 -19.51 30.56 4.85
N VAL A 357 -20.51 31.42 4.98
CA VAL A 357 -21.89 31.14 4.57
C VAL A 357 -21.91 31.09 3.05
N THR A 358 -21.63 29.90 2.50
CA THR A 358 -21.84 29.64 1.07
C THR A 358 -23.31 29.30 0.86
N GLU A 359 -24.09 30.20 0.26
CA GLU A 359 -25.49 29.94 -0.08
C GLU A 359 -25.63 28.82 -1.12
N SER A 360 -24.65 28.68 -2.01
CA SER A 360 -24.57 27.59 -2.98
C SER A 360 -23.13 27.31 -3.40
N VAL A 361 -22.86 26.06 -3.81
CA VAL A 361 -21.56 25.64 -4.34
C VAL A 361 -21.77 24.91 -5.66
N THR A 362 -21.11 25.42 -6.71
CA THR A 362 -21.12 24.79 -8.03
C THR A 362 -20.19 23.58 -8.04
N VAL A 363 -20.71 22.43 -8.47
CA VAL A 363 -19.94 21.18 -8.61
C VAL A 363 -19.84 20.77 -10.08
N ASN A 364 -18.68 20.25 -10.48
CA ASN A 364 -18.46 19.75 -11.83
C ASN A 364 -18.82 18.25 -11.90
N LEU A 365 -19.77 17.89 -12.77
CA LEU A 365 -20.20 16.50 -12.99
C LEU A 365 -19.39 15.79 -14.09
N ARG A 366 -18.33 16.42 -14.61
CA ARG A 366 -17.42 15.77 -15.58
C ARG A 366 -16.42 14.87 -14.85
N CYS A 367 -16.22 13.69 -15.39
CA CYS A 367 -15.21 12.76 -14.93
C CYS A 367 -13.81 13.36 -15.13
N PRO A 368 -12.93 13.36 -14.11
CA PRO A 368 -11.56 13.85 -14.26
C PRO A 368 -10.71 13.02 -15.22
N ASN A 369 -11.09 11.76 -15.48
CA ASN A 369 -10.33 10.87 -16.36
C ASN A 369 -10.71 11.00 -17.84
N SER A 370 -12.00 11.17 -18.16
CA SER A 370 -12.49 11.23 -19.55
C SER A 370 -12.92 12.63 -20.00
N GLY A 371 -13.08 13.58 -19.09
CA GLY A 371 -13.65 14.91 -19.37
C GLY A 371 -15.14 14.91 -19.75
N SER A 372 -15.76 13.74 -19.85
CA SER A 372 -17.19 13.55 -20.18
C SER A 372 -18.06 13.59 -18.92
N ARG A 373 -19.36 13.85 -19.05
CA ARG A 373 -20.31 13.76 -17.92
C ARG A 373 -20.26 12.35 -17.34
N MET A 374 -20.12 12.23 -16.01
CA MET A 374 -20.18 10.95 -15.31
C MET A 374 -21.56 10.32 -15.50
N LYS A 375 -21.59 9.02 -15.78
CA LYS A 375 -22.81 8.20 -15.80
C LYS A 375 -23.02 7.55 -14.45
N THR A 376 -21.99 6.86 -13.96
CA THR A 376 -21.98 6.20 -12.66
C THR A 376 -20.95 6.89 -11.78
N ALA A 377 -21.40 7.58 -10.72
CA ALA A 377 -20.49 8.30 -9.83
C ALA A 377 -19.73 7.31 -8.92
N GLY A 378 -18.48 7.02 -9.27
CA GLY A 378 -17.57 6.19 -8.50
C GLY A 378 -16.66 7.00 -7.57
N ARG A 379 -16.32 6.39 -6.43
CA ARG A 379 -15.29 6.87 -5.49
C ARG A 379 -14.66 5.73 -4.72
N PHE A 380 -13.61 6.03 -3.98
CA PHE A 380 -13.06 5.10 -3.00
C PHE A 380 -13.61 5.38 -1.60
N LYS A 381 -13.99 4.35 -0.86
CA LYS A 381 -14.53 4.43 0.50
C LYS A 381 -13.65 5.26 1.45
N PRO A 382 -12.30 5.14 1.46
CA PRO A 382 -11.46 5.92 2.36
C PRO A 382 -11.20 7.37 1.90
N CYS A 383 -11.73 7.80 0.75
CA CYS A 383 -11.54 9.17 0.28
C CYS A 383 -12.39 10.15 1.08
N ILE A 384 -11.77 11.18 1.67
CA ILE A 384 -12.48 12.22 2.43
C ILE A 384 -12.97 13.39 1.56
N HIS A 385 -12.56 13.46 0.30
CA HIS A 385 -12.98 14.52 -0.61
C HIS A 385 -14.41 14.31 -1.13
N MET A 386 -15.01 15.41 -1.58
CA MET A 386 -16.35 15.41 -2.17
C MET A 386 -16.39 14.81 -3.59
N GLY A 387 -15.35 15.02 -4.39
CA GLY A 387 -15.38 14.69 -5.82
C GLY A 387 -15.54 13.20 -6.13
N CYS A 388 -16.13 12.92 -7.29
CA CYS A 388 -16.29 11.57 -7.85
C CYS A 388 -15.64 11.47 -9.24
N PHE A 389 -15.56 10.25 -9.75
CA PHE A 389 -15.14 9.95 -11.13
C PHE A 389 -16.11 8.96 -11.76
N ASP A 390 -16.14 8.86 -13.09
CA ASP A 390 -16.97 7.86 -13.76
C ASP A 390 -16.39 6.45 -13.51
N LEU A 391 -17.20 5.58 -12.87
CA LEU A 391 -16.77 4.26 -12.41
C LEU A 391 -16.34 3.36 -13.58
N ASP A 392 -17.16 3.28 -14.62
CA ASP A 392 -16.93 2.47 -15.82
C ASP A 392 -15.62 2.90 -16.51
N THR A 393 -15.48 4.20 -16.80
CA THR A 393 -14.25 4.78 -17.36
C THR A 393 -13.02 4.43 -16.49
N PHE A 394 -13.15 4.53 -15.17
CA PHE A 394 -12.03 4.26 -14.27
C PHE A 394 -11.59 2.79 -14.29
N VAL A 395 -12.53 1.84 -14.31
CA VAL A 395 -12.22 0.41 -14.40
C VAL A 395 -11.63 0.07 -15.78
N GLU A 396 -12.15 0.65 -16.87
CA GLU A 396 -11.60 0.47 -18.22
C GLU A 396 -10.14 0.93 -18.33
N LEU A 397 -9.81 2.10 -17.79
CA LEU A 397 -8.44 2.61 -17.75
C LEU A 397 -7.51 1.70 -16.93
N ASN A 398 -8.03 1.12 -15.85
CA ASN A 398 -7.29 0.22 -14.98
C ASN A 398 -7.05 -1.16 -15.59
N GLN A 399 -7.84 -1.59 -16.59
CA GLN A 399 -7.56 -2.82 -17.34
C GLN A 399 -6.18 -2.78 -18.02
N ARG A 400 -5.76 -1.58 -18.46
CA ARG A 400 -4.48 -1.37 -19.15
C ARG A 400 -3.37 -0.96 -18.19
N SER A 401 -3.67 -0.07 -17.25
CA SER A 401 -2.65 0.56 -16.40
C SER A 401 -2.40 -0.16 -15.07
N ARG A 402 -3.37 -0.94 -14.58
CA ARG A 402 -3.35 -1.59 -13.25
C ARG A 402 -3.05 -0.61 -12.12
N LYS A 403 -3.38 0.67 -12.33
CA LYS A 403 -3.05 1.80 -11.46
C LYS A 403 -4.31 2.29 -10.74
N TRP A 404 -4.65 1.60 -9.66
CA TRP A 404 -5.80 1.89 -8.80
C TRP A 404 -5.57 3.13 -7.91
N GLN A 405 -5.21 4.25 -8.53
CA GLN A 405 -4.99 5.54 -7.88
C GLN A 405 -6.20 6.43 -8.06
N CYS A 406 -6.72 7.00 -6.97
CA CYS A 406 -7.80 7.97 -7.05
C CYS A 406 -7.36 9.19 -7.86
N PRO A 407 -8.11 9.60 -8.92
CA PRO A 407 -7.74 10.74 -9.74
C PRO A 407 -7.89 12.10 -9.04
N ILE A 408 -8.47 12.12 -7.83
CA ILE A 408 -8.74 13.35 -7.08
C ILE A 408 -7.70 13.54 -5.97
N CYS A 409 -7.51 12.56 -5.08
CA CYS A 409 -6.54 12.67 -3.98
C CYS A 409 -5.18 12.01 -4.26
N LEU A 410 -5.02 11.33 -5.41
CA LEU A 410 -3.79 10.65 -5.83
C LEU A 410 -3.30 9.55 -4.87
N LYS A 411 -4.13 9.11 -3.92
CA LYS A 411 -3.84 7.94 -3.08
C LYS A 411 -4.10 6.64 -3.85
N ASN A 412 -3.29 5.63 -3.60
CA ASN A 412 -3.48 4.27 -4.14
C ASN A 412 -4.45 3.50 -3.24
N TYR A 413 -5.33 2.73 -3.86
CA TYR A 413 -6.34 1.89 -3.21
C TYR A 413 -6.41 0.53 -3.92
N SER A 414 -7.20 -0.39 -3.38
CA SER A 414 -7.55 -1.65 -4.06
C SER A 414 -8.96 -1.56 -4.66
N LEU A 415 -9.30 -2.51 -5.55
CA LEU A 415 -10.64 -2.61 -6.13
C LEU A 415 -11.74 -2.70 -5.05
N GLU A 416 -11.47 -3.38 -3.94
CA GLU A 416 -12.42 -3.56 -2.84
C GLU A 416 -12.78 -2.26 -2.12
N ASN A 417 -12.01 -1.19 -2.34
CA ASN A 417 -12.32 0.13 -1.81
C ASN A 417 -13.21 0.94 -2.75
N LEU A 418 -13.42 0.52 -4.02
CA LEU A 418 -14.34 1.22 -4.92
C LEU A 418 -15.78 1.02 -4.48
N MET A 419 -16.57 2.07 -4.68
CA MET A 419 -18.00 2.10 -4.40
C MET A 419 -18.68 3.13 -5.30
N ILE A 420 -20.00 3.01 -5.45
CA ILE A 420 -20.86 4.03 -6.04
C ILE A 420 -21.19 5.06 -4.96
N ASP A 421 -20.99 6.35 -5.26
CA ASP A 421 -21.36 7.47 -4.38
C ASP A 421 -22.87 7.74 -4.49
N PRO A 422 -23.68 7.46 -3.46
CA PRO A 422 -25.14 7.58 -3.58
C PRO A 422 -25.61 9.04 -3.78
N TYR A 423 -24.85 10.03 -3.28
CA TYR A 423 -25.22 11.43 -3.41
C TYR A 423 -25.03 11.94 -4.84
N PHE A 424 -23.83 11.78 -5.40
CA PHE A 424 -23.54 12.22 -6.77
C PHE A 424 -24.18 11.31 -7.81
N ASN A 425 -24.34 10.01 -7.55
CA ASN A 425 -24.99 9.10 -8.48
C ASN A 425 -26.46 9.47 -8.69
N ARG A 426 -27.14 9.92 -7.64
CA ARG A 426 -28.50 10.48 -7.73
C ARG A 426 -28.53 11.74 -8.60
N ILE A 427 -27.55 12.63 -8.48
CA ILE A 427 -27.46 13.87 -9.28
C ILE A 427 -27.14 13.56 -10.75
N THR A 428 -26.26 12.61 -11.03
CA THR A 428 -25.91 12.24 -12.42
C THR A 428 -27.04 11.51 -13.14
N SER A 429 -27.98 10.93 -12.39
CA SER A 429 -29.17 10.25 -12.91
C SER A 429 -30.37 11.17 -13.17
N LEU A 430 -30.28 12.46 -12.81
CA LEU A 430 -31.21 13.53 -13.21
C LEU A 430 -30.89 14.02 -14.63
#